data_AF-A0A1V4PXQ8-F1
#
_entry.id   AF-A0A1V4PXQ8-F1
#
_cell.length_a   1.000
_cell.length_b   1.000
_cell.length_c   1.000
_cell.angle_alpha   90.00
_cell.angle_beta   90.00
_cell.angle_gamma   90.00
#
_symmetry.space_group_name_H-M   'P 1'
#
loop_
_entity.id
_entity.type
_entity.pdbx_description
1 polymer ?
#
loop_
_entity_poly.entity_id
_entity_poly.type
_entity_poly.pdbx_seq_one_letter_code
_entity_poly.pdbx_strand_id
1 'polypeptide(L)'
;MPRTDENGRQLKTLLDYLLDGDVDARAIYDALGTSSSTYYRRIKEADYPNAEEMRLVADRFNLSYPDLQVRFGLMTREEVWNYVESAPLSVATIAESTTERRTVRRPKLRDLAPRPDAPPL
;
A
#
# COMPACT_ATOMS: atom_id res chain seq x y z
N MET A 1 18.34 2.02 -21.57
CA MET A 1 19.01 2.13 -20.26
C MET A 1 17.91 2.24 -19.22
N PRO A 2 18.02 1.54 -18.07
CA PRO A 2 17.08 1.72 -16.96
C PRO A 2 17.12 3.17 -16.46
N ARG A 3 16.05 3.60 -15.81
CA ARG A 3 15.91 4.94 -15.24
C ARG A 3 16.85 5.09 -14.04
N THR A 4 17.47 6.25 -13.94
CA THR A 4 18.42 6.61 -12.88
C THR A 4 17.92 7.83 -12.11
N ASP A 5 18.45 8.05 -10.91
CA ASP A 5 18.21 9.28 -10.17
C ASP A 5 18.88 10.50 -10.85
N GLU A 6 18.67 11.68 -10.26
CA GLU A 6 19.30 12.95 -10.62
C GLU A 6 20.84 12.92 -10.70
N ASN A 7 21.49 11.96 -10.03
CA ASN A 7 22.94 11.77 -9.98
C ASN A 7 23.43 10.61 -10.88
N GLY A 8 22.54 10.00 -11.68
CA GLY A 8 22.86 8.84 -12.51
C GLY A 8 22.94 7.51 -11.76
N ARG A 9 22.48 7.43 -10.51
CA ARG A 9 22.47 6.23 -9.67
C ARG A 9 21.27 5.36 -9.99
N GLN A 10 21.48 4.05 -10.01
CA GLN A 10 20.38 3.08 -10.06
C GLN A 10 19.72 2.95 -8.68
N LEU A 11 18.52 2.38 -8.63
CA LEU A 11 17.75 2.22 -7.40
C LEU A 11 18.54 1.63 -6.24
N LYS A 12 19.21 0.49 -6.44
CA LYS A 12 19.98 -0.15 -5.35
C LYS A 12 21.03 0.83 -4.79
N THR A 13 21.80 1.48 -5.66
CA THR A 13 22.84 2.44 -5.25
C THR A 13 22.27 3.65 -4.52
N LEU A 14 21.08 4.13 -4.92
CA LEU A 14 20.40 5.18 -4.17
C LEU A 14 19.97 4.69 -2.78
N LEU A 15 19.39 3.48 -2.69
CA LEU A 15 18.98 2.91 -1.41
C LEU A 15 20.18 2.66 -0.48
N ASP A 16 21.29 2.16 -1.03
CA ASP A 16 22.54 1.97 -0.30
C ASP A 16 23.01 3.29 0.33
N TYR A 17 22.91 4.38 -0.43
CA TYR A 17 23.24 5.73 0.03
C TYR A 17 22.26 6.28 1.07
N LEU A 18 20.95 6.14 0.84
CA LEU A 18 19.92 6.69 1.73
C LEU A 18 19.85 5.96 3.07
N LEU A 19 20.20 4.68 3.09
CA LEU A 19 20.11 3.82 4.27
C LEU A 19 21.46 3.61 4.98
N ASP A 20 22.51 4.33 4.56
CA ASP A 20 23.86 4.28 5.13
C ASP A 20 24.40 2.83 5.28
N GLY A 21 24.19 2.01 4.24
CA GLY A 21 24.52 0.58 4.31
C GLY A 21 24.37 -0.16 2.99
N ASP A 22 24.77 -1.44 2.97
CA ASP A 22 24.57 -2.31 1.81
C ASP A 22 23.17 -2.94 1.86
N VAL A 23 22.28 -2.45 1.00
CA VAL A 23 20.94 -2.99 0.86
C VAL A 23 21.02 -4.28 0.06
N ASP A 24 20.65 -5.39 0.69
CA ASP A 24 20.56 -6.67 0.01
C ASP A 24 19.56 -6.58 -1.15
N ALA A 25 19.98 -7.02 -2.34
CA ALA A 25 19.09 -7.15 -3.49
C ALA A 25 17.83 -7.98 -3.16
N ARG A 26 17.94 -8.92 -2.21
CA ARG A 26 16.81 -9.66 -1.65
C ARG A 26 15.76 -8.78 -1.03
N ALA A 27 16.14 -7.80 -0.23
CA ALA A 27 15.18 -6.89 0.38
C ALA A 27 14.40 -6.11 -0.69
N ILE A 28 15.01 -5.82 -1.84
CA ILE A 28 14.37 -5.14 -2.98
C ILE A 28 13.40 -6.08 -3.69
N TYR A 29 13.83 -7.27 -4.14
CA TYR A 29 12.90 -8.14 -4.88
C TYR A 29 11.79 -8.74 -4.00
N ASP A 30 12.04 -8.90 -2.70
CA ASP A 30 11.02 -9.24 -1.71
C ASP A 30 9.99 -8.10 -1.58
N ALA A 31 10.42 -6.83 -1.58
CA ALA A 31 9.51 -5.68 -1.59
C ALA A 31 8.63 -5.64 -2.84
N LEU A 32 9.22 -5.98 -4.00
CA LEU A 32 8.52 -6.01 -5.28
C LEU A 32 7.57 -7.22 -5.41
N GLY A 33 7.65 -8.19 -4.50
CA GLY A 33 6.88 -9.44 -4.60
C GLY A 33 7.28 -10.29 -5.82
N THR A 34 8.54 -10.21 -6.24
CA THR A 34 9.05 -10.91 -7.43
C THR A 34 10.14 -11.91 -7.09
N SER A 35 10.34 -12.90 -7.98
CA SER A 35 11.49 -13.80 -7.85
C SER A 35 12.80 -13.08 -8.16
N SER A 36 13.92 -13.57 -7.61
CA SER A 36 15.26 -13.08 -7.95
C SER A 36 15.53 -13.08 -9.47
N SER A 37 15.08 -14.12 -10.18
CA SER A 37 15.25 -14.22 -11.64
C SER A 37 14.50 -13.13 -12.39
N THR A 38 13.27 -12.81 -11.95
CA THR A 38 12.44 -11.74 -12.51
C THR A 38 13.09 -10.39 -12.26
N TYR A 39 13.57 -10.16 -11.03
CA TYR A 39 14.24 -8.93 -10.64
C TYR A 39 15.48 -8.64 -11.50
N TYR A 40 16.41 -9.58 -11.62
CA TYR A 40 17.65 -9.37 -12.39
C TYR A 40 17.40 -9.19 -13.89
N ARG A 41 16.27 -9.66 -14.42
CA ARG A 41 15.82 -9.33 -15.77
C ARG A 41 15.27 -7.89 -15.80
N ARG A 42 14.37 -7.57 -14.87
CA ARG A 42 13.65 -6.30 -14.79
C ARG A 42 14.57 -5.09 -14.63
N ILE A 43 15.63 -5.19 -13.83
CA ILE A 43 16.58 -4.07 -13.63
C ILE A 43 17.33 -3.63 -14.90
N LYS A 44 17.28 -4.43 -15.98
CA LYS A 44 17.88 -4.10 -17.28
C LYS A 44 16.90 -3.43 -18.23
N GLU A 45 15.61 -3.44 -17.89
CA GLU A 45 14.54 -2.89 -18.72
C GLU A 45 14.52 -1.36 -18.61
N ALA A 46 14.14 -0.68 -19.69
CA ALA A 46 14.26 0.77 -19.79
C ALA A 46 13.26 1.54 -18.91
N ASP A 47 12.14 0.90 -18.58
CA ASP A 47 11.08 1.48 -17.77
C ASP A 47 11.25 1.24 -16.26
N TYR A 48 12.27 0.45 -15.86
CA TYR A 48 12.60 0.21 -14.46
C TYR A 48 13.43 1.35 -13.85
N PRO A 49 13.15 1.79 -12.62
CA PRO A 49 11.93 1.50 -11.86
C PRO A 49 10.73 2.33 -12.33
N ASN A 50 9.53 1.78 -12.21
CA ASN A 50 8.26 2.47 -12.44
C ASN A 50 7.64 2.99 -11.12
N ALA A 51 6.52 3.72 -11.23
CA ALA A 51 5.88 4.37 -10.08
C ALA A 51 5.39 3.39 -8.99
N GLU A 52 4.80 2.25 -9.38
CA GLU A 52 4.34 1.24 -8.43
C GLU A 52 5.52 0.51 -7.77
N GLU A 53 6.56 0.18 -8.53
CA GLU A 53 7.79 -0.39 -8.00
C GLU A 53 8.43 0.56 -6.98
N MET A 54 8.42 1.87 -7.23
CA MET A 54 8.87 2.88 -6.26
C MET A 54 8.00 2.95 -5.01
N ARG A 55 6.68 2.86 -5.16
CA ARG A 55 5.75 2.85 -4.02
C ARG A 55 6.01 1.64 -3.10
N LEU A 56 6.18 0.46 -3.68
CA LEU A 56 6.43 -0.79 -2.94
C LEU A 56 7.78 -0.77 -2.22
N VAL A 57 8.83 -0.29 -2.90
CA VAL A 57 10.16 -0.15 -2.32
C VAL A 57 10.14 0.90 -1.20
N ALA A 58 9.50 2.04 -1.42
CA ALA A 58 9.37 3.08 -0.40
C ALA A 58 8.69 2.56 0.86
N ASP A 59 7.59 1.81 0.72
CA ASP A 59 6.86 1.19 1.83
C ASP A 59 7.76 0.20 2.61
N ARG A 60 8.51 -0.65 1.91
CA ARG A 60 9.43 -1.62 2.53
C ARG A 60 10.51 -0.96 3.38
N PHE A 61 11.09 0.14 2.90
CA PHE A 61 12.21 0.81 3.55
C PHE A 61 11.79 2.02 4.40
N ASN A 62 10.48 2.23 4.58
CA ASN A 62 9.92 3.38 5.30
C ASN A 62 10.44 4.74 4.77
N LEU A 63 10.50 4.86 3.44
CA LEU A 63 10.92 6.05 2.72
C LEU A 63 9.70 6.80 2.14
N SER A 64 9.91 8.08 1.81
CA SER A 64 8.91 8.89 1.12
C SER A 64 8.78 8.46 -0.34
N TYR A 65 7.67 7.80 -0.70
CA TYR A 65 7.43 7.41 -2.10
C TYR A 65 7.40 8.61 -3.07
N PRO A 66 6.82 9.78 -2.73
CA PRO A 66 6.86 10.94 -3.63
C PRO A 66 8.29 11.43 -3.84
N ASP A 67 9.14 11.38 -2.81
CA ASP A 67 10.54 11.79 -2.94
C ASP A 67 11.30 10.87 -3.91
N LEU A 68 11.13 9.55 -3.80
CA LEU A 68 11.73 8.60 -4.74
C LEU A 68 11.23 8.82 -6.17
N GLN A 69 9.92 9.03 -6.35
CA GLN A 69 9.36 9.29 -7.68
C GLN A 69 9.91 10.59 -8.29
N VAL A 70 10.10 11.64 -7.49
CA VAL A 70 10.73 12.88 -7.94
C VAL A 70 12.18 12.67 -8.34
N ARG A 71 12.97 11.98 -7.51
CA ARG A 71 14.40 11.71 -7.79
C ARG A 71 14.61 10.93 -9.09
N PHE A 72 13.72 10.00 -9.39
CA PHE A 72 13.76 9.20 -10.63
C PHE A 72 13.06 9.90 -11.82
N GLY A 73 12.51 11.10 -11.65
CA GLY A 73 11.81 11.82 -12.72
C GLY A 73 10.52 11.15 -13.18
N LEU A 74 9.89 10.38 -12.29
CA LEU A 74 8.53 9.84 -12.47
C LEU A 74 7.45 10.86 -12.13
N MET A 75 7.83 11.89 -11.38
CA MET A 75 6.99 13.01 -10.96
C MET A 75 7.88 14.25 -10.80
N THR A 76 7.33 15.45 -10.96
CA THR A 76 8.06 16.70 -10.68
C THR A 76 7.75 17.22 -9.28
N ARG A 77 8.61 18.07 -8.75
CA ARG A 77 8.37 18.70 -7.44
C ARG A 77 7.18 19.65 -7.50
N GLU A 78 6.99 20.30 -8.64
CA GLU A 78 5.85 21.15 -8.95
C GLU A 78 4.55 20.35 -8.98
N GLU A 79 4.54 19.14 -9.56
CA GLU A 79 3.38 18.25 -9.55
C GLU A 79 2.99 17.86 -8.12
N VAL A 80 3.96 17.52 -7.27
CA VAL A 80 3.72 17.22 -5.84
C VAL A 80 3.16 18.45 -5.13
N TRP A 81 3.77 19.62 -5.33
CA TRP A 81 3.34 20.86 -4.71
C TRP A 81 1.91 21.23 -5.13
N ASN A 82 1.65 21.21 -6.44
CA ASN A 82 0.33 21.45 -7.01
C ASN A 82 -0.69 20.47 -6.44
N TYR A 83 -0.36 19.19 -6.29
CA TYR A 83 -1.28 18.22 -5.68
C TYR A 83 -1.64 18.55 -4.23
N VAL A 84 -0.65 18.95 -3.42
CA VAL A 84 -0.86 19.32 -2.01
C VAL A 84 -1.63 20.65 -1.89
N GLU A 85 -1.32 21.64 -2.72
CA GLU A 85 -1.94 22.97 -2.70
C GLU A 85 -3.35 22.96 -3.32
N SER A 86 -3.58 22.15 -4.35
CA SER A 86 -4.87 21.99 -5.00
C SER A 86 -5.80 20.99 -4.30
N ALA A 87 -5.42 20.46 -3.14
CA ALA A 87 -6.27 19.55 -2.39
C ALA A 87 -7.30 20.30 -1.52
N PRO A 88 -8.56 20.40 -1.98
CA PRO A 88 -9.70 20.17 -1.12
C PRO A 88 -10.50 19.00 -1.68
N LEU A 89 -10.03 17.77 -1.48
CA LEU A 89 -10.83 16.59 -1.76
C LEU A 89 -11.45 16.12 -0.44
N SER A 90 -12.68 16.59 -0.23
CA SER A 90 -13.56 16.09 0.83
C SER A 90 -13.68 14.58 0.72
N VAL A 91 -13.52 13.92 1.87
CA VAL A 91 -13.59 12.47 2.05
C VAL A 91 -14.89 11.93 1.45
N ALA A 92 -14.80 11.13 0.39
CA ALA A 92 -15.84 10.16 0.10
C ALA A 92 -15.70 9.06 1.16
N THR A 93 -16.33 9.28 2.32
CA THR A 93 -16.58 8.18 3.25
C THR A 93 -17.29 7.13 2.42
N ILE A 94 -16.66 5.97 2.25
CA ILE A 94 -17.37 4.78 1.84
C ILE A 94 -18.45 4.66 2.90
N ALA A 95 -19.70 5.01 2.55
CA ALA A 95 -20.81 4.66 3.38
C ALA A 95 -20.72 3.15 3.48
N GLU A 96 -20.25 2.65 4.63
CA GLU A 96 -20.36 1.26 4.97
C GLU A 96 -21.79 0.91 4.64
N SER A 97 -21.96 0.06 3.62
CA SER A 97 -23.23 -0.59 3.38
C SER A 97 -23.43 -1.42 4.63
N THR A 98 -24.07 -0.81 5.63
CA THR A 98 -24.53 -1.45 6.84
C THR A 98 -25.52 -2.46 6.29
N THR A 99 -25.00 -3.65 6.02
CA THR A 99 -25.84 -4.80 5.80
C THR A 99 -26.60 -4.87 7.09
N GLU A 100 -27.86 -4.44 7.09
CA GLU A 100 -28.79 -4.65 8.18
C GLU A 100 -28.83 -6.16 8.40
N ARG A 101 -27.90 -6.68 9.22
CA ARG A 101 -28.14 -7.88 9.98
C ARG A 101 -29.32 -7.49 10.83
N ARG A 102 -30.51 -7.81 10.34
CA ARG A 102 -31.76 -7.88 11.08
C ARG A 102 -31.43 -8.66 12.34
N THR A 103 -31.10 -7.93 13.39
CA THR A 103 -30.96 -8.48 14.73
C THR A 103 -32.37 -8.83 15.11
N VAL A 104 -32.76 -10.09 14.85
CA VAL A 104 -33.96 -10.65 15.45
C VAL A 104 -33.68 -10.57 16.95
N ARG A 105 -34.27 -9.55 17.59
CA ARG A 105 -34.19 -9.35 19.04
C ARG A 105 -34.55 -10.69 19.67
N ARG A 106 -33.56 -11.33 20.32
CA ARG A 106 -33.82 -12.50 21.16
C ARG A 106 -34.85 -12.06 22.22
N PRO A 107 -36.01 -12.72 22.32
CA PRO A 107 -37.00 -12.39 23.35
C PRO A 107 -36.35 -12.50 24.73
N LYS A 108 -36.67 -11.56 25.64
CA LYS A 108 -36.14 -11.63 27.00
C LYS A 108 -36.82 -12.80 27.71
N LEU A 109 -36.12 -13.45 28.64
CA LEU A 109 -36.61 -14.64 29.37
C LEU A 109 -37.99 -14.43 30.02
N ARG A 110 -38.31 -13.19 30.41
CA ARG A 110 -39.59 -12.77 30.98
C ARG A 110 -40.77 -12.83 30.01
N ASP A 111 -40.50 -12.89 28.71
CA ASP A 111 -41.50 -12.93 27.65
C ASP A 111 -41.82 -14.37 27.21
N LEU A 112 -41.17 -15.38 27.81
CA LEU A 112 -41.41 -16.79 27.51
C LEU A 112 -42.55 -17.32 28.41
N ALA A 113 -43.67 -17.69 27.81
CA ALA A 113 -44.77 -18.36 28.50
C ALA A 113 -44.52 -19.89 28.57
N PRO A 114 -44.83 -20.54 29.70
CA PRO A 114 -44.81 -21.99 29.80
C PRO A 114 -45.74 -22.63 28.78
N ARG A 115 -45.29 -23.72 28.13
CA ARG A 115 -46.08 -24.42 27.12
C ARG A 115 -47.28 -25.11 27.80
N PRO A 116 -48.52 -24.89 27.33
CA PRO A 116 -49.72 -25.44 27.97
C PRO A 116 -49.83 -26.97 27.82
N ASP A 117 -49.09 -27.58 26.89
CA ASP A 117 -49.07 -29.02 26.65
C ASP A 117 -48.08 -29.80 27.55
N ALA A 118 -47.69 -29.26 28.71
CA ALA A 118 -46.84 -30.00 29.63
C ALA A 118 -47.68 -31.04 30.41
N PRO A 119 -47.42 -32.35 30.26
CA PRO A 119 -48.12 -33.36 31.04
C PRO A 119 -47.73 -33.26 32.53
N PRO A 120 -48.68 -33.43 33.46
CA PRO A 120 -48.42 -33.35 34.90
C PRO A 120 -47.54 -34.53 35.37
N LEU A 121 -46.69 -34.26 36.37
CA LEU A 121 -45.92 -35.27 37.11
C LEU A 121 -46.80 -36.01 38.13
#